data_AF-A0ABD6EBR2-F1
#
_entry.id   AF-A0ABD6EBR2-F1
#
_cell.length_a   1.000
_cell.length_b   1.000
_cell.length_c   1.000
_cell.angle_alpha   90.00
_cell.angle_beta   90.00
_cell.angle_gamma   90.00
#
_symmetry.space_group_name_H-M   'P 1'
#
loop_
_entity.id
_entity.type
_entity.pdbx_description
1 polymer ?
#
loop_
_entity_poly.entity_id
_entity_poly.type
_entity_poly.pdbx_seq_one_letter_code
_entity_poly.pdbx_strand_id
1 'polypeptide(L)'
;LGVVNNDEPISQFRQELENLEYIFNFTEEMAFQLSSTEYELFHAVQPVDFVRYTSCNLTSTFVGDNPSPVRNLVKRLMEVSSWVAHILTELEAQDNRKIAFAAVLRMI
;
A
#
# COMPACT_ATOMS: atom_id res chain seq x y z
N LEU A 1 -9.96 14.26 28.67
CA LEU A 1 -10.67 14.66 27.43
C LEU A 1 -9.65 15.35 26.52
N GLY A 2 -8.94 14.55 25.74
CA GLY A 2 -8.04 15.05 24.69
C GLY A 2 -8.34 14.20 23.46
N VAL A 3 -9.21 14.72 22.59
CA VAL A 3 -9.48 14.13 21.28
C VAL A 3 -8.23 14.41 20.45
N VAL A 4 -7.27 13.49 20.48
CA VAL A 4 -6.19 13.48 19.50
C VAL A 4 -6.80 12.89 18.25
N ASN A 5 -7.15 13.79 17.32
CA ASN A 5 -7.62 13.46 15.99
C ASN A 5 -6.62 12.49 15.33
N ASN A 6 -7.01 11.23 15.20
CA ASN A 6 -6.29 10.21 14.43
C ASN A 6 -6.60 10.28 12.92
N ASP A 7 -7.06 11.45 12.45
CA ASP A 7 -7.48 11.71 11.07
C ASP A 7 -6.35 12.31 10.20
N GLU A 8 -5.09 12.02 10.50
CA GLU A 8 -4.04 12.15 9.49
C GLU A 8 -3.76 10.78 8.90
N PRO A 9 -4.25 10.48 7.67
CA PRO A 9 -3.68 9.40 6.90
C PRO A 9 -2.26 9.85 6.56
N ILE A 10 -1.30 9.53 7.43
CA ILE A 10 0.11 9.63 7.07
C ILE A 10 0.26 8.65 5.92
N SER A 11 0.20 9.21 4.72
CA SER A 11 0.36 8.52 3.45
C SER A 11 1.83 8.15 3.35
N GLN A 12 2.20 7.16 4.15
CA GLN A 12 3.58 6.83 4.48
C GLN A 12 4.34 6.37 3.24
N PHE A 13 3.60 5.90 2.23
CA PHE A 13 4.14 5.40 0.99
C PHE A 13 3.75 6.24 -0.23
N ARG A 14 2.97 7.32 -0.04
CA ARG A 14 2.48 8.16 -1.15
C ARG A 14 3.57 8.66 -2.06
N GLN A 15 4.63 9.19 -1.46
CA GLN A 15 5.69 9.84 -2.19
C GLN A 15 6.44 8.84 -3.08
N GLU A 16 6.60 7.61 -2.62
CA GLU A 16 7.18 6.53 -3.42
C GLU A 16 6.22 6.12 -4.54
N LEU A 17 4.93 5.97 -4.29
CA LEU A 17 3.93 5.65 -5.32
C LEU A 17 3.84 6.75 -6.40
N GLU A 18 3.84 8.02 -6.01
CA GLU A 18 3.91 9.16 -6.94
C GLU A 18 5.22 9.15 -7.75
N ASN A 19 6.33 8.70 -7.15
CA ASN A 19 7.60 8.56 -7.87
C ASN A 19 7.56 7.40 -8.90
N LEU A 20 6.81 6.33 -8.61
CA LEU A 20 6.64 5.20 -9.54
C LEU A 20 5.84 5.58 -10.79
N GLU A 21 4.97 6.60 -10.71
CA GLU A 21 4.25 7.10 -11.88
C GLU A 21 5.18 7.64 -12.98
N TYR A 22 6.35 8.18 -12.62
CA TYR A 22 7.32 8.67 -13.62
C TYR A 22 7.93 7.54 -14.47
N ILE A 23 7.97 6.32 -13.94
CA ILE A 23 8.51 5.15 -14.62
C ILE A 23 7.40 4.23 -15.16
N PHE A 24 6.17 4.74 -15.29
CA PHE A 24 5.01 3.96 -15.69
C PHE A 24 5.15 3.21 -17.04
N ASN A 25 6.00 3.74 -17.92
CA ASN A 25 6.33 3.13 -19.20
C ASN A 25 7.23 1.88 -19.09
N PHE A 26 7.82 1.63 -17.91
CA PHE A 26 8.70 0.50 -17.61
C PHE A 26 8.06 -0.39 -16.54
N THR A 27 7.10 -1.19 -16.97
CA THR A 27 6.28 -2.00 -16.08
C THR A 27 7.09 -3.01 -15.27
N GLU A 28 8.14 -3.58 -15.87
CA GLU A 28 9.04 -4.50 -15.18
C GLU A 28 9.79 -3.82 -14.01
N GLU A 29 10.23 -2.57 -14.19
CA GLU A 29 10.94 -1.81 -13.15
C GLU A 29 9.98 -1.39 -12.02
N MET A 30 8.76 -0.97 -12.35
CA MET A 30 7.72 -0.70 -11.35
C MET A 30 7.40 -1.94 -10.51
N ALA A 31 7.19 -3.09 -11.16
CA ALA A 31 6.91 -4.36 -10.49
C ALA A 31 8.04 -4.72 -9.51
N PHE A 32 9.29 -4.51 -9.94
CA PHE A 32 10.47 -4.77 -9.13
C PHE A 32 10.54 -3.87 -7.90
N GLN A 33 10.36 -2.55 -8.05
CA GLN A 33 10.44 -1.61 -6.94
C GLN A 33 9.32 -1.78 -5.91
N LEU A 34 8.09 -2.02 -6.39
CA LEU A 34 6.98 -2.42 -5.52
C LEU A 34 7.39 -3.67 -4.74
N SER A 35 7.71 -4.75 -5.46
CA SER A 35 8.04 -6.05 -4.86
C SER A 35 9.19 -5.97 -3.86
N SER A 36 10.20 -5.15 -4.10
CA SER A 36 11.31 -4.92 -3.17
C SER A 36 10.82 -4.31 -1.86
N THR A 37 9.96 -3.30 -1.94
CA THR A 37 9.35 -2.66 -0.76
C THR A 37 8.43 -3.63 -0.02
N GLU A 38 7.60 -4.38 -0.74
CA GLU A 38 6.73 -5.39 -0.11
C GLU A 38 7.53 -6.52 0.55
N TYR A 39 8.64 -6.94 -0.06
CA TYR A 39 9.53 -7.94 0.50
C TYR A 39 10.13 -7.48 1.83
N GLU A 40 10.64 -6.25 1.89
CA GLU A 40 11.18 -5.67 3.13
C GLU A 40 10.12 -5.56 4.22
N LEU A 41 8.94 -5.03 3.88
CA LEU A 41 7.84 -4.89 4.83
C LEU A 41 7.34 -6.25 5.33
N PHE A 42 7.28 -7.26 4.47
CA PHE A 42 6.84 -8.60 4.84
C PHE A 42 7.84 -9.27 5.79
N HIS A 43 9.13 -9.17 5.49
CA HIS A 43 10.17 -9.76 6.32
C HIS A 43 10.45 -9.01 7.62
N ALA A 44 10.00 -7.75 7.73
CA ALA A 44 10.00 -7.04 9.00
C ALA A 44 9.00 -7.60 10.03
N VAL A 45 8.00 -8.38 9.59
CA VAL A 45 6.97 -8.96 10.47
C VAL A 45 7.47 -10.23 11.15
N GLN A 46 7.50 -10.22 12.49
CA GLN A 46 7.72 -11.46 13.25
C GLN A 46 6.43 -12.29 13.30
N PRO A 47 6.50 -13.64 13.25
CA PRO A 47 5.32 -14.50 13.30
C PRO A 47 4.42 -14.23 14.52
N VAL A 48 5.03 -13.92 15.67
CA VAL A 48 4.31 -13.58 16.91
C VAL A 48 3.48 -12.31 16.78
N ASP A 49 3.93 -11.33 15.99
CA ASP A 49 3.21 -10.08 15.78
C ASP A 49 1.98 -10.30 14.91
N PHE A 50 2.06 -11.19 13.92
CA PHE A 50 0.91 -11.60 13.12
C PHE A 50 -0.14 -12.35 13.95
N VAL A 51 0.27 -13.32 14.77
CA VAL A 51 -0.64 -14.06 15.65
C VAL A 51 -1.31 -13.12 16.66
N ARG A 52 -0.55 -12.19 17.25
CA ARG A 52 -1.11 -11.18 18.16
C ARG A 52 -2.10 -10.28 17.45
N TYR A 53 -1.75 -9.78 16.26
CA TYR A 53 -2.60 -8.91 15.47
C TYR A 53 -3.93 -9.59 15.12
N THR A 54 -3.90 -10.82 14.60
CA THR A 54 -5.11 -11.57 14.23
C THR A 54 -5.97 -11.93 15.45
N SER A 55 -5.35 -12.38 16.55
CA SER A 55 -6.07 -12.70 17.79
C SER A 55 -6.78 -11.47 18.37
N CYS A 56 -6.13 -10.31 18.35
CA CYS A 56 -6.72 -9.08 18.85
C CYS A 56 -7.81 -8.53 17.92
N ASN A 57 -7.62 -8.64 16.61
CA ASN A 57 -8.65 -8.30 15.62
C ASN A 57 -9.92 -9.14 15.81
N LEU A 58 -9.79 -10.46 16.01
CA LEU A 58 -10.92 -11.37 16.24
C LEU A 58 -11.66 -11.12 17.55
N THR A 59 -10.94 -10.68 18.59
CA THR A 59 -11.51 -10.42 19.92
C THR A 59 -12.00 -8.99 20.08
N SER A 60 -11.88 -8.13 19.05
CA SER A 60 -12.10 -6.69 19.11
C SER A 60 -11.34 -6.01 20.26
N THR A 61 -10.23 -6.62 20.69
CA THR A 61 -9.39 -6.08 21.77
C THR A 61 -8.44 -5.06 21.17
N PHE A 62 -8.48 -3.83 21.70
CA PHE A 62 -7.58 -2.76 21.29
C PHE A 62 -6.16 -3.12 21.78
N VAL A 63 -5.28 -3.52 20.86
CA VAL A 63 -3.84 -3.48 21.12
C VAL A 63 -3.45 -2.02 21.02
N GLY A 64 -3.01 -1.43 22.13
CA GLY A 64 -2.59 -0.04 22.18
C GLY A 64 -1.60 0.34 21.08
N ASP A 65 -1.58 1.64 20.78
CA ASP A 65 -0.85 2.37 19.71
C ASP A 65 0.64 2.02 19.55
N ASN A 66 0.94 0.79 19.11
CA ASN A 66 2.24 0.46 18.56
C ASN A 66 2.09 0.36 17.04
N PRO A 67 3.01 0.92 16.24
CA PRO A 67 3.05 0.70 14.81
C PRO A 67 3.36 -0.78 14.58
N SER A 68 2.32 -1.63 14.52
CA SER A 68 2.54 -3.05 14.29
C SER A 68 3.06 -3.21 12.86
N PRO A 69 4.16 -3.95 12.66
CA PRO A 69 4.67 -4.25 11.31
C PRO A 69 3.57 -4.81 10.39
N VAL A 70 2.63 -5.56 10.97
CA VAL A 70 1.43 -6.08 10.29
C VAL A 70 0.48 -4.96 9.84
N ARG A 71 0.25 -3.93 10.66
CA ARG A 71 -0.60 -2.78 10.29
C ARG A 71 0.05 -1.96 9.18
N ASN A 72 1.38 -1.89 9.14
CA ASN A 72 2.10 -1.24 8.04
C ASN A 72 1.89 -2.00 6.72
N LEU A 73 1.91 -3.34 6.72
CA LEU A 73 1.54 -4.13 5.54
C LEU A 73 0.10 -3.86 5.08
N VAL A 74 -0.85 -3.81 6.01
CA VAL A 74 -2.25 -3.50 5.69
C VAL A 74 -2.37 -2.11 5.08
N LYS A 75 -1.70 -1.10 5.66
CA LYS A 75 -1.65 0.26 5.11
C LYS A 75 -1.02 0.29 3.72
N ARG A 76 0.10 -0.40 3.51
CA ARG A 76 0.77 -0.52 2.21
C ARG A 76 -0.18 -1.08 1.15
N LEU A 77 -0.89 -2.17 1.45
CA LEU A 77 -1.87 -2.76 0.54
C LEU A 77 -2.99 -1.77 0.18
N MET A 78 -3.52 -1.05 1.17
CA MET A 78 -4.57 -0.05 0.94
C MET A 78 -4.07 1.12 0.10
N GLU A 79 -2.87 1.65 0.36
CA GLU A 79 -2.28 2.74 -0.41
C GLU A 79 -1.98 2.33 -1.85
N VAL A 80 -1.36 1.16 -2.08
CA VAL A 80 -1.11 0.63 -3.45
C VAL A 80 -2.42 0.41 -4.20
N SER A 81 -3.45 -0.16 -3.54
CA SER A 81 -4.76 -0.38 -4.17
C SER A 81 -5.42 0.94 -4.55
N SER A 82 -5.35 1.94 -3.67
CA SER A 82 -5.87 3.29 -3.95
C SER A 82 -5.12 3.96 -5.08
N TRP A 83 -3.80 3.82 -5.12
CA TRP A 83 -2.94 4.37 -6.17
C TRP A 83 -3.23 3.75 -7.54
N VAL A 84 -3.36 2.41 -7.62
CA VAL A 84 -3.79 1.73 -8.83
C VAL A 84 -5.18 2.21 -9.27
N ALA A 85 -6.13 2.34 -8.33
CA ALA A 85 -7.46 2.84 -8.64
C ALA A 85 -7.41 4.26 -9.21
N HIS A 86 -6.62 5.16 -8.60
CA HIS A 86 -6.41 6.53 -9.03
C HIS A 86 -5.86 6.60 -10.46
N ILE A 87 -4.78 5.86 -10.77
CA ILE A 87 -4.22 5.75 -12.12
C ILE A 87 -5.28 5.31 -13.13
N LEU A 88 -6.12 4.33 -12.77
CA LEU A 88 -7.16 3.83 -13.67
C LEU A 88 -8.34 4.81 -13.86
N THR A 89 -8.55 5.74 -12.93
CA THR A 89 -9.66 6.71 -12.96
C THR A 89 -9.30 8.08 -13.51
N GLU A 90 -8.08 8.58 -13.30
CA GLU A 90 -7.71 9.96 -13.66
C GLU A 90 -7.22 10.13 -15.11
N LEU A 91 -7.02 9.04 -15.86
CA LEU A 91 -6.64 9.15 -17.26
C LEU A 91 -7.85 9.56 -18.13
N GLU A 92 -7.98 10.87 -18.38
CA GLU A 92 -9.06 11.47 -19.19
C GLU A 92 -9.00 11.08 -20.68
N ALA A 93 -7.86 10.62 -21.19
CA ALA A 93 -7.71 10.14 -22.57
C ALA A 93 -7.94 8.62 -22.68
N GLN A 94 -8.98 8.21 -23.41
CA GLN A 94 -9.38 6.80 -23.62
C GLN A 94 -8.22 5.87 -24.07
N ASP A 95 -7.31 6.35 -24.91
CA ASP A 95 -6.17 5.54 -25.37
C ASP A 95 -5.09 5.36 -24.31
N ASN A 96 -4.82 6.39 -23.50
CA ASN A 96 -3.89 6.27 -22.38
C ASN A 96 -4.44 5.31 -21.32
N ARG A 97 -5.77 5.28 -21.11
CA ARG A 97 -6.40 4.38 -20.13
C ARG A 97 -6.16 2.91 -20.45
N LYS A 98 -6.19 2.53 -21.73
CA LYS A 98 -5.92 1.16 -22.18
C LYS A 98 -4.46 0.77 -21.94
N ILE A 99 -3.54 1.70 -22.17
CA ILE A 99 -2.11 1.50 -21.90
C ILE A 99 -1.89 1.33 -20.40
N ALA A 100 -2.53 2.16 -19.56
CA ALA A 100 -2.41 2.04 -18.12
C ALA A 100 -2.99 0.75 -17.56
N PHE A 101 -4.16 0.35 -18.05
CA PHE A 101 -4.75 -0.93 -17.70
C PHE A 101 -3.86 -2.11 -18.11
N ALA A 102 -3.31 -2.08 -19.33
CA ALA A 102 -2.39 -3.11 -19.81
C ALA A 102 -1.08 -3.16 -19.00
N ALA A 103 -0.55 -2.01 -18.59
CA ALA A 103 0.63 -1.93 -17.72
C ALA A 103 0.32 -2.51 -16.33
N VAL A 104 -0.77 -2.12 -15.68
CA VAL A 104 -1.18 -2.72 -14.40
C VAL A 104 -1.35 -4.23 -14.51
N LEU A 105 -1.99 -4.72 -15.58
CA LEU A 105 -2.13 -6.17 -15.82
C LEU A 105 -0.82 -6.90 -16.07
N ARG A 106 0.19 -6.24 -16.65
CA ARG A 106 1.52 -6.82 -16.88
C ARG A 106 2.38 -6.83 -15.62
N MET A 107 2.03 -6.01 -14.63
CA MET A 107 2.71 -5.92 -13.35
C MET A 107 2.30 -7.04 -12.38
N ILE A 108 1.05 -7.52 -12.49
CA ILE A 108 0.47 -8.64 -11.72
C ILE A 108 0.86 -9.97 -12.35
#